data_AF-A0AAD1G279-F1
#
_entry.id   AF-A0AAD1G279-F1
#
_cell.length_a   1.000
_cell.length_b   1.000
_cell.length_c   1.000
_cell.angle_alpha   90.00
_cell.angle_beta   90.00
_cell.angle_gamma   90.00
#
_symmetry.space_group_name_H-M   'P 1'
#
loop_
_entity.id
_entity.type
_entity.pdbx_description
1 polymer ?
#
loop_
_entity_poly.entity_id
_entity_poly.type
_entity_poly.pdbx_seq_one_letter_code
_entity_poly.pdbx_strand_id
1 'polypeptide(L)'
;MAGESGGYAAPNDLGALRAVLDAHPGAAILAGGQSLLPSLRGRAPPLFVDIGRIAALKAIEVEGKRARVGAGVTLAALARHPTVAGGFADAIGYVGNVTIRNRATVGGCLAWADPRGELPLVLLALGGTVVTDRREVAMEDFVTGPSCTVLEPGEVILAATFESGRKLAFEELLVRNSTGRAVVAAACERVGEAMRYTVSGLVDRPVRSAPMADDPDAWLGDLMQQFPVLADASSPAYRRRVLHALALRARERA
;
A
#
# COMPACT_ATOMS: atom_id res chain seq x y z
N MET A 1 25.22 -28.90 -12.81
CA MET A 1 24.95 -27.47 -13.06
C MET A 1 24.66 -26.84 -11.71
N ALA A 2 25.71 -26.38 -11.02
CA ALA A 2 25.58 -25.76 -9.70
C ALA A 2 24.87 -24.41 -9.87
N GLY A 3 23.77 -24.21 -9.15
CA GLY A 3 22.98 -22.97 -9.22
C GLY A 3 23.84 -21.78 -8.79
N GLU A 4 23.90 -20.76 -9.64
CA GLU A 4 24.44 -19.46 -9.28
C GLU A 4 23.70 -18.97 -8.03
N SER A 5 24.43 -18.82 -6.94
CA SER A 5 23.91 -18.31 -5.67
C SER A 5 23.62 -16.81 -5.86
N GLY A 6 22.40 -16.38 -5.50
CA GLY A 6 21.95 -15.00 -5.69
C GLY A 6 22.89 -14.01 -5.00
N GLY A 7 23.42 -13.05 -5.78
CA GLY A 7 24.29 -12.00 -5.28
C GLY A 7 23.54 -11.00 -4.39
N TYR A 8 24.29 -10.11 -3.74
CA TYR A 8 23.74 -9.01 -2.95
C TYR A 8 24.52 -7.72 -3.17
N ALA A 9 23.81 -6.63 -3.44
CA ALA A 9 24.35 -5.27 -3.54
C ALA A 9 23.57 -4.33 -2.61
N ALA A 10 24.26 -3.38 -1.99
CA ALA A 10 23.65 -2.41 -1.06
C ALA A 10 24.13 -0.98 -1.39
N PRO A 11 23.63 -0.37 -2.48
CA PRO A 11 23.95 1.00 -2.85
C PRO A 11 23.58 1.98 -1.72
N ASN A 12 24.38 3.03 -1.57
CA ASN A 12 24.22 4.06 -0.54
C ASN A 12 23.54 5.35 -1.06
N ASP A 13 23.39 5.50 -2.37
CA ASP A 13 22.69 6.60 -3.01
C ASP A 13 21.90 6.16 -4.26
N LEU A 14 21.12 7.08 -4.83
CA LEU A 14 20.26 6.80 -6.00
C LEU A 14 21.05 6.59 -7.29
N GLY A 15 22.23 7.22 -7.43
CA GLY A 15 23.08 7.05 -8.61
C GLY A 15 23.70 5.65 -8.65
N ALA A 16 24.25 5.20 -7.51
CA ALA A 16 24.73 3.84 -7.32
C ALA A 16 23.62 2.81 -7.50
N LEU A 17 22.41 3.09 -6.99
CA LEU A 17 21.24 2.23 -7.23
C LEU A 17 20.94 2.07 -8.72
N ARG A 18 20.87 3.19 -9.46
CA ARG A 18 20.61 3.17 -10.91
C ARG A 18 21.68 2.35 -11.64
N ALA A 19 22.96 2.61 -11.37
CA ALA A 19 24.06 1.90 -12.02
C ALA A 19 23.97 0.37 -11.81
N VAL A 20 23.62 -0.07 -10.60
CA VAL A 20 23.45 -1.50 -10.30
C VAL A 20 22.23 -2.09 -11.03
N LEU A 21 21.09 -1.39 -11.06
CA LEU A 21 19.89 -1.89 -11.74
C LEU A 21 20.09 -1.99 -13.26
N ASP A 22 20.79 -1.03 -13.85
CA ASP A 22 21.08 -1.02 -15.30
C ASP A 22 22.05 -2.15 -15.68
N ALA A 23 23.05 -2.43 -14.83
CA ALA A 23 24.00 -3.51 -15.05
C ALA A 23 23.41 -4.92 -14.82
N HIS A 24 22.32 -5.01 -14.05
CA HIS A 24 21.72 -6.29 -13.66
C HIS A 24 20.21 -6.34 -13.93
N PRO A 25 19.78 -6.43 -15.20
CA PRO A 25 18.39 -6.70 -15.53
C PRO A 25 17.88 -7.97 -14.83
N GLY A 26 16.73 -7.89 -14.18
CA GLY A 26 16.18 -9.00 -13.39
C GLY A 26 16.66 -9.07 -11.93
N ALA A 27 17.45 -8.10 -11.48
CA ALA A 27 17.71 -7.90 -10.06
C ALA A 27 16.40 -7.58 -9.29
N ALA A 28 16.29 -8.11 -8.07
CA ALA A 28 15.16 -7.83 -7.19
C ALA A 28 15.52 -6.72 -6.20
N ILE A 29 14.74 -5.65 -6.20
CA ILE A 29 14.89 -4.56 -5.22
C ILE A 29 14.42 -5.07 -3.85
N LEU A 30 15.31 -4.99 -2.86
CA LEU A 30 15.05 -5.37 -1.48
C LEU A 30 14.92 -4.11 -0.61
N ALA A 31 13.74 -3.93 -0.02
CA ALA A 31 13.50 -2.92 1.01
C ALA A 31 13.41 -3.61 2.39
N GLY A 32 12.25 -3.56 3.04
CA GLY A 32 11.99 -4.26 4.30
C GLY A 32 12.01 -5.80 4.25
N GLY A 33 11.86 -6.37 3.04
CA GLY A 33 11.86 -7.81 2.79
C GLY A 33 10.64 -8.58 3.31
N GLN A 34 9.65 -7.90 3.90
CA GLN A 34 8.53 -8.57 4.59
C GLN A 34 7.56 -9.30 3.66
N SER A 35 7.43 -8.87 2.40
CA SER A 35 6.62 -9.57 1.38
C SER A 35 7.49 -10.36 0.40
N LEU A 36 8.56 -9.74 -0.09
CA LEU A 36 9.45 -10.32 -1.10
C LEU A 36 10.13 -11.60 -0.59
N LEU A 37 10.75 -11.60 0.59
CA LEU A 37 11.52 -12.76 1.04
C LEU A 37 10.62 -14.00 1.25
N PRO A 38 9.43 -13.89 1.88
CA PRO A 38 8.49 -15.00 1.93
C PRO A 38 7.95 -15.45 0.57
N SER A 39 7.76 -14.54 -0.39
CA SER A 39 7.18 -14.87 -1.70
C SER A 39 8.10 -15.73 -2.57
N LEU A 40 9.41 -15.64 -2.36
CA LEU A 40 10.42 -16.37 -3.12
C LEU A 40 10.39 -17.89 -2.90
N ARG A 41 9.86 -18.37 -1.77
CA ARG A 41 9.74 -19.82 -1.45
C ARG A 41 11.02 -20.62 -1.73
N GLY A 42 12.18 -20.06 -1.36
CA GLY A 42 13.49 -20.68 -1.54
C GLY A 42 14.15 -20.47 -2.91
N ARG A 43 13.51 -19.73 -3.83
CA ARG A 43 14.08 -19.36 -5.14
C ARG A 43 14.73 -17.98 -5.04
N ALA A 44 16.05 -17.90 -5.10
CA ALA A 44 16.73 -16.61 -5.08
C ALA A 44 16.68 -15.93 -6.47
N PRO A 45 16.50 -14.60 -6.55
CA PRO A 45 16.81 -13.84 -7.76
C PRO A 45 18.32 -13.86 -8.03
N PRO A 46 18.76 -13.50 -9.25
CA PRO A 46 20.18 -13.42 -9.58
C PRO A 46 20.94 -12.42 -8.70
N LEU A 47 20.28 -11.32 -8.31
CA LEU A 47 20.85 -10.29 -7.45
C LEU A 47 19.75 -9.66 -6.58
N PHE A 48 20.01 -9.50 -5.29
CA PHE A 48 19.26 -8.59 -4.44
C PHE A 48 19.93 -7.22 -4.41
N VAL A 49 19.14 -6.16 -4.56
CA VAL A 49 19.61 -4.77 -4.46
C VAL A 49 18.92 -4.10 -3.29
N ASP A 50 19.63 -4.01 -2.16
CA ASP A 50 19.12 -3.47 -0.90
C ASP A 50 19.16 -1.94 -0.89
N ILE A 51 17.99 -1.31 -0.90
CA ILE A 51 17.83 0.15 -0.86
C ILE A 51 17.86 0.72 0.56
N GLY A 52 18.00 -0.13 1.59
CA GLY A 52 17.96 0.23 2.99
C GLY A 52 19.10 1.14 3.45
N ARG A 53 20.15 1.36 2.66
CA ARG A 53 21.25 2.30 2.97
C ARG A 53 21.06 3.69 2.35
N ILE A 54 20.08 3.87 1.47
CA ILE A 54 19.86 5.13 0.76
C ILE A 54 19.13 6.12 1.67
N ALA A 55 19.86 7.10 2.21
CA ALA A 55 19.30 8.08 3.16
C ALA A 55 18.17 8.92 2.55
N ALA A 56 18.29 9.27 1.26
CA ALA A 56 17.29 10.05 0.53
C ALA A 56 15.90 9.38 0.48
N LEU A 57 15.82 8.05 0.63
CA LEU A 57 14.54 7.33 0.63
C LEU A 57 13.87 7.30 2.02
N LYS A 58 14.48 7.86 3.06
CA LYS A 58 14.01 7.74 4.45
C LYS A 58 13.44 9.04 5.04
N ALA A 59 13.33 10.09 4.23
CA ALA A 59 12.81 11.38 4.66
C ALA A 59 11.27 11.38 4.72
N ILE A 60 10.74 12.15 5.67
CA ILE A 60 9.34 12.60 5.69
C ILE A 60 9.39 14.12 5.68
N GLU A 61 8.81 14.72 4.64
CA GLU A 61 8.79 16.16 4.43
C GLU A 61 7.33 16.62 4.38
N VAL A 62 7.04 17.76 5.02
CA VAL A 62 5.70 18.35 5.01
C VAL A 62 5.81 19.83 4.67
N GLU A 63 5.18 20.23 3.58
CA GLU A 63 5.10 21.61 3.11
C GLU A 63 3.63 22.02 3.06
N GLY A 64 3.21 22.86 4.01
CA GLY A 64 1.81 23.24 4.18
C GLY A 64 0.94 22.01 4.45
N LYS A 65 0.06 21.68 3.50
CA LYS A 65 -0.81 20.48 3.55
C LYS A 65 -0.28 19.31 2.73
N ARG A 66 0.84 19.44 2.02
CA ARG A 66 1.39 18.36 1.20
C ARG A 66 2.46 17.62 1.97
N ALA A 67 2.29 16.32 2.14
CA ALA A 67 3.32 15.43 2.66
C ALA A 67 4.03 14.71 1.52
N ARG A 68 5.33 14.50 1.69
CA ARG A 68 6.16 13.59 0.91
C ARG A 68 6.81 12.59 1.86
N VAL A 69 6.54 11.31 1.65
CA VAL A 69 7.04 10.21 2.47
C VAL A 69 7.90 9.30 1.62
N GLY A 70 9.19 9.22 1.94
CA GLY A 70 10.16 8.41 1.19
C GLY A 70 9.83 6.92 1.20
N ALA A 71 10.20 6.23 0.12
CA ALA A 71 9.92 4.82 -0.08
C ALA A 71 10.53 3.89 0.97
N GLY A 72 11.64 4.30 1.59
CA GLY A 72 12.34 3.58 2.66
C GLY A 72 11.83 3.91 4.07
N VAL A 73 10.85 4.81 4.22
CA VAL A 73 10.20 5.07 5.51
C VAL A 73 9.47 3.81 5.96
N THR A 74 9.72 3.39 7.20
CA THR A 74 9.07 2.19 7.76
C THR A 74 7.61 2.50 8.14
N LEU A 75 6.75 1.48 8.11
CA LEU A 75 5.37 1.64 8.55
C LEU A 75 5.29 2.10 10.02
N ALA A 76 6.18 1.61 10.87
CA ALA A 76 6.27 2.06 12.26
C ALA A 76 6.63 3.55 12.38
N ALA A 77 7.52 4.07 11.53
CA ALA A 77 7.86 5.50 11.51
C ALA A 77 6.70 6.34 10.97
N LEU A 78 6.06 5.89 9.88
CA LEU A 78 4.89 6.55 9.30
C LEU A 78 3.74 6.68 10.32
N ALA A 79 3.38 5.58 10.98
CA ALA A 79 2.28 5.54 11.95
C ALA A 79 2.50 6.38 13.23
N ARG A 80 3.75 6.76 13.51
CA ARG A 80 4.12 7.58 14.68
C ARG A 80 4.43 9.03 14.34
N HIS A 81 4.49 9.38 13.06
CA HIS A 81 4.87 10.72 12.66
C HIS A 81 3.74 11.71 12.98
N PRO A 82 3.98 12.76 13.79
CA PRO A 82 2.92 13.60 14.36
C PRO A 82 2.04 14.27 13.30
N THR A 83 2.59 14.57 12.13
CA THR A 83 1.89 15.32 11.07
C THR A 83 1.25 14.42 10.00
N VAL A 84 1.83 13.24 9.73
CA VAL A 84 1.43 12.41 8.58
C VAL A 84 0.82 11.08 8.98
N ALA A 85 0.90 10.70 10.26
CA ALA A 85 0.33 9.45 10.74
C ALA A 85 -1.16 9.36 10.42
N GLY A 86 -1.95 10.41 10.71
CA GLY A 86 -3.35 10.56 10.25
C GLY A 86 -4.13 9.24 10.15
N GLY A 87 -4.76 9.00 9.00
CA GLY A 87 -5.44 7.73 8.70
C GLY A 87 -4.53 6.51 8.58
N PHE A 88 -3.21 6.69 8.41
CA PHE A 88 -2.25 5.57 8.42
C PHE A 88 -2.06 4.98 9.82
N ALA A 89 -2.23 5.76 10.89
CA ALA A 89 -2.00 5.29 12.26
C ALA A 89 -2.90 4.09 12.60
N ASP A 90 -4.20 4.23 12.35
CA ASP A 90 -5.20 3.19 12.59
C ASP A 90 -4.96 2.00 11.65
N ALA A 91 -4.78 2.26 10.35
CA ALA A 91 -4.63 1.22 9.34
C ALA A 91 -3.36 0.38 9.56
N ILE A 92 -2.23 1.03 9.88
CA ILE A 92 -0.97 0.33 10.17
C ILE A 92 -1.08 -0.51 11.46
N GLY A 93 -2.00 -0.20 12.37
CA GLY A 93 -2.30 -1.04 13.53
C GLY A 93 -2.68 -2.48 13.17
N TYR A 94 -3.30 -2.69 12.00
CA TYR A 94 -3.71 -4.00 11.49
C TYR A 94 -2.58 -4.76 10.76
N VAL A 95 -1.52 -4.06 10.37
CA VAL A 95 -0.41 -4.65 9.60
C VAL A 95 0.47 -5.52 10.47
N GLY A 96 0.20 -6.82 10.48
CA GLY A 96 1.05 -7.83 11.10
C GLY A 96 1.42 -7.53 12.55
N ASN A 97 2.65 -7.90 12.93
CA ASN A 97 3.19 -7.59 14.26
C ASN A 97 4.18 -6.41 14.23
N VAL A 98 4.61 -5.97 15.41
CA VAL A 98 5.56 -4.86 15.57
C VAL A 98 6.86 -5.10 14.80
N THR A 99 7.35 -6.35 14.74
CA THR A 99 8.57 -6.71 13.99
C THR A 99 8.40 -6.49 12.49
N ILE A 100 7.24 -6.87 11.94
CA ILE A 100 6.90 -6.60 10.54
C ILE A 100 6.88 -5.09 10.31
N ARG A 101 6.17 -4.33 11.14
CA ARG A 101 6.02 -2.87 10.94
C ARG A 101 7.32 -2.09 11.06
N ASN A 102 8.25 -2.55 11.88
CA ASN A 102 9.57 -1.94 12.03
C ASN A 102 10.47 -2.15 10.81
N ARG A 103 10.15 -3.12 9.94
CA ARG A 103 10.93 -3.43 8.73
C ARG A 103 10.20 -3.09 7.45
N ALA A 104 8.89 -3.33 7.39
CA ALA A 104 8.07 -3.01 6.24
C ALA A 104 8.16 -1.51 5.93
N THR A 105 8.30 -1.20 4.65
CA THR A 105 8.55 0.15 4.14
C THR A 105 7.41 0.61 3.24
N VAL A 106 7.15 1.91 3.18
CA VAL A 106 6.14 2.52 2.31
C VAL A 106 6.27 2.05 0.86
N GLY A 107 7.46 2.19 0.27
CA GLY A 107 7.71 1.78 -1.11
C GLY A 107 7.55 0.28 -1.32
N GLY A 108 8.04 -0.54 -0.40
CA GLY A 108 7.86 -1.99 -0.44
C GLY A 108 6.38 -2.42 -0.42
N CYS A 109 5.54 -1.78 0.40
CA CYS A 109 4.11 -2.05 0.44
C CYS A 109 3.39 -1.58 -0.83
N LEU A 110 3.77 -0.42 -1.38
CA LEU A 110 3.22 0.08 -2.64
C LEU A 110 3.62 -0.81 -3.82
N ALA A 111 4.89 -1.16 -3.95
CA ALA A 111 5.39 -2.02 -5.02
C ALA A 111 4.80 -3.43 -4.94
N TRP A 112 4.56 -3.95 -3.73
CA TRP A 112 3.89 -5.23 -3.54
C TRP A 112 2.41 -5.19 -3.90
N ALA A 113 1.73 -4.05 -3.69
CA ALA A 113 0.35 -3.79 -4.07
C ALA A 113 -0.63 -4.93 -3.69
N ASP A 114 -0.56 -5.41 -2.44
CA ASP A 114 -1.53 -6.38 -1.97
C ASP A 114 -2.95 -5.83 -2.18
N PRO A 115 -3.86 -6.55 -2.86
CA PRO A 115 -5.22 -6.09 -3.12
C PRO A 115 -6.04 -5.84 -1.85
N ARG A 116 -5.51 -6.21 -0.68
CA ARG A 116 -6.09 -5.96 0.64
C ARG A 116 -5.19 -5.13 1.54
N GLY A 117 -4.07 -4.64 1.00
CA GLY A 117 -3.08 -3.87 1.74
C GLY A 117 -3.66 -2.53 2.22
N GLU A 118 -3.36 -2.23 3.47
CA GLU A 118 -3.82 -1.06 4.19
C GLU A 118 -3.17 0.21 3.64
N LEU A 119 -1.87 0.16 3.31
CA LEU A 119 -1.14 1.30 2.79
C LEU A 119 -1.64 1.76 1.40
N PRO A 120 -1.80 0.88 0.38
CA PRO A 120 -2.44 1.27 -0.88
C PRO A 120 -3.84 1.88 -0.69
N LEU A 121 -4.67 1.30 0.18
CA LEU A 121 -6.02 1.78 0.44
C LEU A 121 -6.01 3.19 1.05
N VAL A 122 -5.22 3.42 2.11
CA VAL A 122 -5.16 4.73 2.77
C VAL A 122 -4.55 5.78 1.84
N LEU A 123 -3.51 5.44 1.07
CA LEU A 123 -2.93 6.37 0.10
C LEU A 123 -3.96 6.78 -0.97
N LEU A 124 -4.77 5.83 -1.45
CA LEU A 124 -5.86 6.10 -2.39
C LEU A 124 -6.92 7.00 -1.76
N ALA A 125 -7.34 6.71 -0.52
CA ALA A 125 -8.32 7.52 0.20
C ALA A 125 -7.86 8.99 0.33
N LEU A 126 -6.57 9.20 0.61
CA LEU A 126 -5.96 10.51 0.71
C LEU A 126 -5.69 11.20 -0.64
N GLY A 127 -6.03 10.57 -1.78
CA GLY A 127 -5.77 11.10 -3.13
C GLY A 127 -4.28 11.20 -3.41
N GLY A 128 -3.53 10.21 -2.94
CA GLY A 128 -2.09 10.21 -3.02
C GLY A 128 -1.55 9.90 -4.41
N THR A 129 -0.25 10.12 -4.54
CA THR A 129 0.51 9.92 -5.77
C THR A 129 1.76 9.13 -5.43
N VAL A 130 2.07 8.12 -6.22
CA VAL A 130 3.33 7.38 -6.14
C VAL A 130 4.35 8.11 -7.02
N VAL A 131 5.47 8.51 -6.43
CA VAL A 131 6.56 9.18 -7.12
C VAL A 131 7.66 8.16 -7.37
N THR A 132 7.96 7.91 -8.63
CA THR A 132 9.06 7.05 -9.07
C THR A 132 10.24 7.88 -9.53
N ASP A 133 11.30 7.21 -9.93
CA ASP A 133 12.47 7.79 -10.58
C ASP A 133 12.24 8.17 -12.06
N ARG A 134 11.06 7.87 -12.61
CA ARG A 134 10.68 8.20 -13.99
C ARG A 134 9.51 9.17 -14.07
N ARG A 135 8.52 9.03 -13.18
CA ARG A 135 7.24 9.73 -13.26
C ARG A 135 6.51 9.79 -11.93
N GLU A 136 5.45 10.57 -11.90
CA GLU A 136 4.45 10.55 -10.84
C GLU A 136 3.19 9.86 -11.36
N VAL A 137 2.59 8.99 -10.54
CA VAL A 137 1.37 8.24 -10.90
C VAL A 137 0.34 8.42 -9.78
N ALA A 138 -0.87 8.85 -10.13
CA ALA A 138 -1.98 8.90 -9.18
C ALA A 138 -2.25 7.50 -8.61
N MET A 139 -2.56 7.40 -7.32
CA MET A 139 -2.78 6.10 -6.68
C MET A 139 -3.98 5.36 -7.29
N GLU A 140 -4.94 6.10 -7.83
CA GLU A 140 -6.09 5.62 -8.60
C GLU A 140 -5.69 4.76 -9.80
N ASP A 141 -4.57 5.10 -10.45
CA ASP A 141 -4.08 4.43 -11.65
C ASP A 141 -2.93 3.47 -11.35
N PHE A 142 -2.40 3.47 -10.11
CA PHE A 142 -1.16 2.79 -9.79
C PHE A 142 -1.31 1.26 -9.68
N VAL A 143 -2.43 0.77 -9.12
CA VAL A 143 -2.69 -0.66 -8.91
C VAL A 143 -3.59 -1.19 -10.02
N THR A 144 -3.06 -2.11 -10.83
CA THR A 144 -3.74 -2.63 -12.03
C THR A 144 -4.40 -3.98 -11.82
N GLY A 145 -4.16 -4.62 -10.67
CA GLY A 145 -4.74 -5.90 -10.29
C GLY A 145 -4.08 -6.48 -9.02
N PRO A 146 -4.35 -7.75 -8.68
CA PRO A 146 -3.86 -8.36 -7.44
C PRO A 146 -2.33 -8.46 -7.42
N SER A 147 -1.69 -7.65 -6.56
CA SER A 147 -0.21 -7.56 -6.50
C SER A 147 0.43 -7.15 -7.83
N CYS A 148 -0.29 -6.36 -8.62
CA CYS A 148 0.17 -5.82 -9.90
C CYS A 148 0.09 -4.28 -9.87
N THR A 149 1.12 -3.64 -10.41
CA THR A 149 1.20 -2.18 -10.52
C THR A 149 1.52 -1.77 -11.96
N VAL A 150 1.49 -0.46 -12.24
CA VAL A 150 1.97 0.11 -13.51
C VAL A 150 3.49 0.20 -13.61
N LEU A 151 4.25 -0.20 -12.58
CA LEU A 151 5.70 -0.09 -12.57
C LEU A 151 6.33 -0.85 -13.73
N GLU A 152 7.24 -0.19 -14.42
CA GLU A 152 8.06 -0.80 -15.46
C GLU A 152 9.26 -1.55 -14.87
N PRO A 153 9.85 -2.52 -15.60
CA PRO A 153 11.09 -3.15 -15.19
C PRO A 153 12.19 -2.11 -14.87
N GLY A 154 12.77 -2.22 -13.67
CA GLY A 154 13.81 -1.32 -13.17
C GLY A 154 13.33 0.10 -12.79
N GLU A 155 12.03 0.35 -12.76
CA GLU A 155 11.44 1.56 -12.19
C GLU A 155 11.43 1.46 -10.65
N VAL A 156 11.85 2.53 -9.98
CA VAL A 156 11.99 2.56 -8.51
C VAL A 156 11.03 3.57 -7.92
N ILE A 157 10.21 3.14 -6.95
CA ILE A 157 9.43 4.07 -6.13
C ILE A 157 10.40 4.84 -5.22
N LEU A 158 10.35 6.17 -5.31
CA LEU A 158 11.15 7.07 -4.48
C LEU A 158 10.36 7.56 -3.27
N ALA A 159 9.06 7.81 -3.43
CA ALA A 159 8.19 8.31 -2.37
C ALA A 159 6.71 8.15 -2.68
N ALA A 160 5.86 8.47 -1.71
CA ALA A 160 4.45 8.78 -1.89
C ALA A 160 4.17 10.22 -1.47
N THR A 161 3.29 10.91 -2.18
CA THR A 161 2.79 12.24 -1.77
C THR A 161 1.30 12.22 -1.56
N PHE A 162 0.79 12.97 -0.58
CA PHE A 162 -0.64 13.06 -0.28
C PHE A 162 -0.94 14.31 0.55
N GLU A 163 -2.22 14.66 0.70
CA GLU A 163 -2.63 15.73 1.60
C GLU A 163 -2.57 15.27 3.06
N SER A 164 -1.67 15.87 3.85
CA SER A 164 -1.53 15.64 5.29
C SER A 164 -2.64 16.31 6.09
N GLY A 165 -2.99 15.73 7.24
CA GLY A 165 -3.95 16.30 8.18
C GLY A 165 -5.43 16.04 7.84
N ARG A 166 -5.71 15.30 6.76
CA ARG A 166 -7.07 14.81 6.49
C ARG A 166 -7.48 13.77 7.53
N LYS A 167 -8.69 13.91 8.06
CA LYS A 167 -9.32 12.91 8.92
C LYS A 167 -9.84 11.78 8.05
N LEU A 168 -9.43 10.56 8.38
CA LEU A 168 -9.85 9.35 7.72
C LEU A 168 -10.03 8.28 8.78
N ALA A 169 -11.23 7.70 8.87
CA ALA A 169 -11.48 6.54 9.69
C ALA A 169 -11.19 5.26 8.88
N PHE A 170 -10.62 4.25 9.53
CA PHE A 170 -10.28 2.97 8.90
C PHE A 170 -10.80 1.82 9.75
N GLU A 171 -11.39 0.82 9.09
CA GLU A 171 -11.92 -0.40 9.69
C GLU A 171 -11.57 -1.60 8.81
N GLU A 172 -11.20 -2.71 9.43
CA GLU A 172 -10.79 -3.93 8.74
C GLU A 172 -11.24 -5.19 9.47
N LEU A 173 -11.62 -6.20 8.70
CA LEU A 173 -11.81 -7.56 9.19
C LEU A 173 -10.63 -8.44 8.77
N LEU A 174 -9.98 -9.07 9.73
CA LEU A 174 -8.91 -10.05 9.53
C LEU A 174 -9.44 -11.50 9.66
N VAL A 175 -8.85 -12.46 8.93
CA VAL A 175 -9.21 -13.90 9.04
C VAL A 175 -8.91 -14.45 10.45
N ARG A 176 -7.85 -13.95 11.08
CA ARG A 176 -7.42 -14.23 12.47
C ARG A 176 -6.98 -12.91 13.09
N ASN A 177 -6.73 -12.84 14.40
CA ASN A 177 -6.25 -11.63 15.11
C ASN A 177 -5.03 -10.95 14.44
N SER A 178 -4.47 -9.90 15.03
CA SER A 178 -3.43 -8.96 14.52
C SER A 178 -2.30 -9.43 13.56
N THR A 179 -2.08 -10.74 13.35
CA THR A 179 -1.16 -11.28 12.33
C THR A 179 -1.86 -11.96 11.15
N GLY A 180 -3.19 -11.92 11.09
CA GLY A 180 -3.99 -12.50 10.02
C GLY A 180 -3.98 -11.67 8.75
N ARG A 181 -4.35 -12.29 7.62
CA ARG A 181 -4.58 -11.57 6.38
C ARG A 181 -5.94 -10.88 6.44
N ALA A 182 -5.99 -9.65 5.94
CA ALA A 182 -7.20 -8.93 5.57
C ALA A 182 -8.21 -9.81 4.82
N VAL A 183 -9.48 -9.72 5.21
CA VAL A 183 -10.62 -10.20 4.42
C VAL A 183 -11.11 -9.05 3.55
N VAL A 184 -11.48 -7.94 4.19
CA VAL A 184 -11.96 -6.69 3.57
C VAL A 184 -11.62 -5.53 4.50
N ALA A 185 -11.39 -4.36 3.92
CA ALA A 185 -11.16 -3.12 4.65
C ALA A 185 -11.93 -1.95 4.03
N ALA A 186 -12.31 -0.99 4.86
CA ALA A 186 -12.97 0.24 4.46
C ALA A 186 -12.31 1.43 5.16
N ALA A 187 -12.09 2.50 4.40
CA ALA A 187 -11.82 3.82 4.92
C ALA A 187 -12.94 4.78 4.53
N CYS A 188 -13.20 5.75 5.40
CA CYS A 188 -14.23 6.75 5.19
C CYS A 188 -13.76 8.14 5.63
N GLU A 189 -14.16 9.15 4.87
CA GLU A 189 -13.97 10.55 5.20
C GLU A 189 -15.23 11.38 4.89
N ARG A 190 -15.38 12.47 5.63
CA ARG A 190 -16.41 13.49 5.40
C ARG A 190 -15.97 14.47 4.31
N VAL A 191 -16.82 14.71 3.32
CA VAL A 191 -16.62 15.70 2.26
C VAL A 191 -17.83 16.61 2.21
N GLY A 192 -17.79 17.71 2.97
CA GLY A 192 -18.98 18.56 3.19
C GLY A 192 -20.06 17.76 3.94
N GLU A 193 -21.26 17.69 3.38
CA GLU A 193 -22.36 16.87 3.92
C GLU A 193 -22.31 15.41 3.43
N ALA A 194 -21.51 15.12 2.41
CA ALA A 194 -21.38 13.79 1.80
C ALA A 194 -20.28 12.96 2.47
N MET A 195 -20.29 11.65 2.17
CA MET A 195 -19.22 10.72 2.54
C MET A 195 -18.45 10.25 1.32
N ARG A 196 -17.16 10.00 1.51
CA ARG A 196 -16.34 9.29 0.52
C ARG A 196 -15.82 8.01 1.14
N TYR A 197 -15.98 6.90 0.41
CA TYR A 197 -15.57 5.58 0.84
C TYR A 197 -14.39 5.09 -0.02
N THR A 198 -13.44 4.41 0.62
CA THR A 198 -12.39 3.67 -0.08
C THR A 198 -12.36 2.26 0.46
N VAL A 199 -12.42 1.25 -0.39
CA VAL A 199 -12.56 -0.15 0.04
C VAL A 199 -11.55 -1.06 -0.65
N SER A 200 -11.19 -2.15 0.02
CA SER A 200 -10.33 -3.20 -0.54
C SER A 200 -10.83 -4.59 -0.16
N GLY A 201 -10.30 -5.61 -0.84
CA GLY A 201 -10.59 -7.00 -0.55
C GLY A 201 -11.92 -7.54 -1.10
N LEU A 202 -12.80 -6.73 -1.69
CA LEU A 202 -13.97 -7.21 -2.44
C LEU A 202 -13.61 -7.49 -3.91
N VAL A 203 -13.08 -6.48 -4.58
CA VAL A 203 -12.58 -6.55 -5.96
C VAL A 203 -11.05 -6.58 -5.97
N ASP A 204 -10.48 -6.76 -7.14
CA ASP A 204 -9.06 -7.08 -7.36
C ASP A 204 -8.05 -5.96 -7.03
N ARG A 205 -8.53 -4.79 -6.60
CA ARG A 205 -7.75 -3.60 -6.26
C ARG A 205 -8.52 -2.71 -5.27
N PRO A 206 -7.86 -1.77 -4.55
CA PRO A 206 -8.59 -0.77 -3.77
C PRO A 206 -9.37 0.17 -4.70
N VAL A 207 -10.60 0.52 -4.33
CA VAL A 207 -11.46 1.42 -5.11
C VAL A 207 -11.99 2.52 -4.22
N ARG A 208 -11.99 3.75 -4.74
CA ARG A 208 -12.51 4.94 -4.05
C ARG A 208 -13.73 5.47 -4.76
N SER A 209 -14.73 5.85 -3.99
CA SER A 209 -15.97 6.43 -4.52
C SER A 209 -15.83 7.92 -4.83
N ALA A 210 -16.74 8.43 -5.66
CA ALA A 210 -17.10 9.85 -5.59
C ALA A 210 -17.78 10.15 -4.24
N PRO A 211 -17.82 11.42 -3.78
CA PRO A 211 -18.68 11.79 -2.65
C PRO A 211 -20.12 11.35 -2.90
N MET A 212 -20.72 10.68 -1.93
CA MET A 212 -22.04 10.07 -2.03
C MET A 212 -22.82 10.21 -0.72
N ALA A 213 -24.07 9.74 -0.75
CA ALA A 213 -24.90 9.59 0.43
C ALA A 213 -24.25 8.67 1.49
N ASP A 214 -24.82 8.65 2.68
CA ASP A 214 -24.25 8.03 3.87
C ASP A 214 -24.36 6.49 3.91
N ASP A 215 -24.91 5.87 2.87
CA ASP A 215 -25.00 4.42 2.71
C ASP A 215 -24.30 3.95 1.42
N PRO A 216 -23.23 3.13 1.52
CA PRO A 216 -22.49 2.65 0.36
C PRO A 216 -23.04 1.35 -0.26
N ASP A 217 -24.16 0.76 0.20
CA ASP A 217 -24.59 -0.59 -0.23
C ASP A 217 -24.78 -0.73 -1.76
N ALA A 218 -25.43 0.26 -2.38
CA ALA A 218 -25.66 0.28 -3.82
C ALA A 218 -24.33 0.32 -4.58
N TRP A 219 -23.44 1.25 -4.21
CA TRP A 219 -22.11 1.38 -4.80
C TRP A 219 -21.27 0.11 -4.65
N LEU A 220 -21.30 -0.53 -3.48
CA LEU A 220 -20.62 -1.81 -3.25
C LEU A 220 -21.16 -2.94 -4.14
N GLY A 221 -22.46 -2.92 -4.47
CA GLY A 221 -23.07 -3.82 -5.45
C GLY A 221 -22.52 -3.59 -6.87
N ASP A 222 -22.39 -2.33 -7.26
CA ASP A 222 -21.91 -1.95 -8.59
C ASP A 222 -20.42 -2.29 -8.80
N LEU A 223 -19.59 -2.21 -7.76
CA LEU A 223 -18.17 -2.56 -7.85
C LEU A 223 -17.93 -3.96 -8.42
N MET A 224 -18.76 -4.93 -8.05
CA MET A 224 -18.63 -6.31 -8.52
C MET A 224 -18.98 -6.49 -10.00
N GLN A 225 -19.65 -5.50 -10.61
CA GLN A 225 -19.97 -5.47 -12.04
C GLN A 225 -18.91 -4.69 -12.82
N GLN A 226 -18.28 -3.70 -12.19
CA GLN A 226 -17.28 -2.82 -12.80
C GLN A 226 -15.86 -3.41 -12.77
N PHE A 227 -15.55 -4.23 -11.76
CA PHE A 227 -14.21 -4.76 -11.55
C PHE A 227 -14.22 -6.29 -11.37
N PRO A 228 -13.12 -6.98 -11.72
CA PRO A 228 -12.95 -8.38 -11.38
C PRO A 228 -13.06 -8.59 -9.87
N VAL A 229 -13.91 -9.54 -9.47
CA VAL A 229 -14.05 -9.92 -8.06
C VAL A 229 -12.78 -10.65 -7.62
N LEU A 230 -12.19 -10.22 -6.50
CA LEU A 230 -10.97 -10.82 -5.99
C LEU A 230 -11.22 -12.27 -5.58
N ALA A 231 -10.41 -13.20 -6.07
CA ALA A 231 -10.48 -14.60 -5.64
C ALA A 231 -10.09 -14.73 -4.15
N ASP A 232 -10.89 -15.45 -3.37
CA ASP A 232 -10.64 -15.71 -1.95
C ASP A 232 -11.38 -16.98 -1.48
N ALA A 233 -10.99 -17.50 -0.32
CA ALA A 233 -11.70 -18.60 0.35
C ALA A 233 -13.11 -18.19 0.80
N SER A 234 -13.34 -16.91 1.11
CA SER A 234 -14.65 -16.38 1.47
C SER A 234 -15.47 -15.94 0.25
N SER A 235 -16.78 -16.16 0.30
CA SER A 235 -17.67 -15.83 -0.82
C SER A 235 -17.74 -14.31 -1.05
N PRO A 236 -17.94 -13.85 -2.30
CA PRO A 236 -18.13 -12.43 -2.61
C PRO A 236 -19.32 -11.82 -1.86
N ALA A 237 -20.43 -12.57 -1.74
CA ALA A 237 -21.62 -12.12 -1.02
C ALA A 237 -21.34 -11.88 0.48
N TYR A 238 -20.57 -12.76 1.12
CA TYR A 238 -20.13 -12.57 2.50
C TYR A 238 -19.27 -11.32 2.63
N ARG A 239 -18.27 -11.17 1.78
CA ARG A 239 -17.36 -10.01 1.79
C ARG A 239 -18.09 -8.69 1.55
N ARG A 240 -19.05 -8.62 0.62
CA ARG A 240 -19.88 -7.42 0.41
C ARG A 240 -20.64 -7.03 1.67
N ARG A 241 -21.30 -7.99 2.33
CA ARG A 241 -22.09 -7.73 3.55
C ARG A 241 -21.21 -7.26 4.72
N VAL A 242 -20.05 -7.88 4.91
CA VAL A 242 -19.09 -7.44 5.93
C VAL A 242 -18.56 -6.04 5.61
N LEU A 243 -18.16 -5.83 4.36
CA LEU A 243 -17.59 -4.56 3.92
C LEU A 243 -18.58 -3.40 4.07
N HIS A 244 -19.86 -3.62 3.80
CA HIS A 244 -20.92 -2.65 4.08
C HIS A 244 -20.95 -2.26 5.57
N ALA A 245 -20.96 -3.25 6.46
CA ALA A 245 -20.95 -2.98 7.90
C ALA A 245 -19.68 -2.24 8.37
N LEU A 246 -18.50 -2.58 7.84
CA LEU A 246 -17.25 -1.87 8.14
C LEU A 246 -17.28 -0.43 7.64
N ALA A 247 -17.82 -0.20 6.43
CA ALA A 247 -17.94 1.14 5.87
C ALA A 247 -18.87 2.04 6.72
N LEU A 248 -19.98 1.49 7.24
CA LEU A 248 -20.86 2.21 8.17
C LEU A 248 -20.19 2.52 9.51
N ARG A 249 -19.36 1.61 10.04
CA ARG A 249 -18.56 1.86 11.26
C ARG A 249 -17.49 2.92 11.05
N ALA A 250 -16.77 2.84 9.93
CA ALA A 250 -15.79 3.86 9.57
C ALA A 250 -16.46 5.24 9.45
N ARG A 251 -17.65 5.31 8.84
CA ARG A 251 -18.46 6.53 8.76
C ARG A 251 -18.79 7.14 10.13
N GLU A 252 -19.12 6.32 11.13
CA GLU A 252 -19.41 6.80 12.50
C GLU A 252 -18.20 7.46 13.17
N ARG A 253 -16.98 7.11 12.74
CA ARG A 253 -15.71 7.63 13.27
C ARG A 253 -15.10 8.77 12.43
N ALA A 254 -15.66 9.05 11.25
CA ALA A 254 -15.15 10.01 10.25
C ALA A 254 -15.79 11.40 10.35
#